data_AF-A0A963B5X0-F1
#
_entry.id   AF-A0A963B5X0-F1
#
_cell.length_a   1.000
_cell.length_b   1.000
_cell.length_c   1.000
_cell.angle_alpha   90.00
_cell.angle_beta   90.00
_cell.angle_gamma   90.00
#
_symmetry.space_group_name_H-M   'P 1'
#
loop_
_entity.id
_entity.type
_entity.pdbx_description
1 polymer ?
#
loop_
_entity_poly.entity_id
_entity_poly.type
_entity_poly.pdbx_seq_one_letter_code
_entity_poly.pdbx_strand_id
1 'polypeptide(L)'
;LIGEYNIAGELWHVLPLLDELGLRVLCTLSGDARYREVQTMHRSQVNMMVCSKAMVNVARKLQEAFGTPWFEGSFYGVHDVSRALRNFAGLIGDPDLTRRSEALIAREEGRIGEALAPWRAKLRGRKVLLYTGGVKSWSVIAALQELGMEVVATGTKKSTEEDKARIRELMGEDAVMLDDGNPRALIDMVHDCGVDVLIAGGRNMYTALKARIPFLDINQEREFGYAGYRGMLELARQLLQTIESPVWPAVRRRAPWTSRHVLPGGEGGSGEPAARDGGAGPYSHAAAAVSASATVAGAKMSGVS
;
A
#
# COMPACT_ATOMS: atom_id res chain seq x y z
N LEU A 1 5.97 21.29 -3.30
CA LEU A 1 5.74 19.82 -3.22
C LEU A 1 6.05 19.23 -4.59
N ILE A 2 6.93 18.23 -4.66
CA ILE A 2 7.42 17.63 -5.91
C ILE A 2 6.98 16.17 -5.95
N GLY A 3 6.36 15.71 -7.04
CA GLY A 3 5.85 14.34 -7.15
C GLY A 3 4.51 14.12 -6.43
N GLU A 4 3.81 15.19 -6.07
CA GLU A 4 2.45 15.12 -5.53
C GLU A 4 1.45 15.33 -6.67
N TYR A 5 0.56 14.37 -6.88
CA TYR A 5 -0.33 14.32 -8.05
C TYR A 5 -1.80 14.62 -7.72
N ASN A 6 -2.12 14.87 -6.44
CA ASN A 6 -3.48 15.13 -5.96
C ASN A 6 -4.50 14.05 -6.38
N ILE A 7 -4.07 12.78 -6.35
CA ILE A 7 -4.94 11.67 -6.76
C ILE A 7 -6.13 11.60 -5.81
N ALA A 8 -7.33 11.50 -6.36
CA ALA A 8 -8.59 11.50 -5.61
C ALA A 8 -8.75 12.72 -4.67
N GLY A 9 -8.13 13.86 -4.98
CA GLY A 9 -8.23 15.06 -4.15
C GLY A 9 -7.46 14.99 -2.82
N GLU A 10 -6.56 14.01 -2.65
CA GLU A 10 -5.94 13.74 -1.34
C GLU A 10 -5.07 14.88 -0.82
N LEU A 11 -4.49 15.70 -1.71
CA LEU A 11 -3.70 16.87 -1.33
C LEU A 11 -4.57 17.90 -0.60
N TRP A 12 -5.87 17.98 -0.90
CA TRP A 12 -6.78 18.90 -0.22
C TRP A 12 -7.03 18.53 1.26
N HIS A 13 -6.62 17.34 1.70
CA HIS A 13 -6.57 17.00 3.13
C HIS A 13 -5.32 17.56 3.83
N VAL A 14 -4.28 17.89 3.07
CA VAL A 14 -2.97 18.33 3.59
C VAL A 14 -2.81 19.84 3.52
N LEU A 15 -3.28 20.48 2.44
CA LEU A 15 -3.14 21.94 2.25
C LEU A 15 -3.65 22.77 3.44
N PRO A 16 -4.81 22.46 4.08
CA PRO A 16 -5.26 23.22 5.24
C PRO A 16 -4.29 23.18 6.42
N LEU A 17 -3.55 22.08 6.61
CA LEU A 17 -2.55 21.95 7.66
C LEU A 17 -1.35 22.88 7.38
N LEU A 18 -0.92 22.94 6.12
CA LEU A 18 0.18 23.82 5.70
C LEU A 18 -0.22 25.30 5.81
N ASP A 19 -1.47 25.62 5.42
CA ASP A 19 -2.03 26.97 5.52
C ASP A 19 -2.13 27.46 6.97
N GLU A 20 -2.61 26.60 7.89
CA GLU A 20 -2.66 26.90 9.33
C GLU A 20 -1.26 27.19 9.92
N LEU A 21 -0.23 26.49 9.40
CA LEU A 21 1.17 26.75 9.76
C LEU A 21 1.76 27.98 9.08
N GLY A 22 1.01 28.66 8.20
CA GLY A 22 1.50 29.81 7.43
C GLY A 22 2.53 29.43 6.37
N LEU A 23 2.59 28.15 5.98
CA LEU A 23 3.47 27.65 4.95
C LEU A 23 2.85 27.93 3.57
N ARG A 24 3.40 28.91 2.86
CA ARG A 24 2.95 29.21 1.51
C ARG A 24 3.45 28.16 0.51
N VAL A 25 2.53 27.34 0.02
CA VAL A 25 2.81 26.36 -1.05
C VAL A 25 2.92 27.07 -2.40
N LEU A 26 4.12 27.13 -2.97
CA LEU A 26 4.35 27.78 -4.27
C LEU A 26 3.91 26.92 -5.46
N CYS A 27 4.02 25.60 -5.34
CA CYS A 27 3.71 24.65 -6.41
C CYS A 27 3.54 23.23 -5.87
N THR A 28 2.65 22.47 -6.50
CA THR A 28 2.34 21.06 -6.26
C THR A 28 2.59 20.29 -7.55
N LEU A 29 3.85 19.98 -7.84
CA LEU A 29 4.23 19.39 -9.12
C LEU A 29 3.82 17.90 -9.15
N SER A 30 2.78 17.48 -9.86
CA SER A 30 1.90 18.26 -10.76
C SER A 30 0.41 18.27 -10.38
N GLY A 31 0.02 17.74 -9.22
CA GLY A 31 -1.37 17.69 -8.75
C GLY A 31 -2.00 19.07 -8.61
N ASP A 32 -3.00 19.36 -9.45
CA ASP A 32 -3.71 20.64 -9.54
C ASP A 32 -2.80 21.88 -9.74
N ALA A 33 -1.56 21.70 -10.21
CA ALA A 33 -0.65 22.82 -10.45
C ALA A 33 -1.07 23.64 -11.69
N ARG A 34 -0.88 24.96 -11.63
CA ARG A 34 -0.91 25.86 -12.78
C ARG A 34 0.50 26.10 -13.30
N TYR A 35 0.63 26.36 -14.60
CA TYR A 35 1.92 26.63 -15.23
C TYR A 35 2.72 27.73 -14.51
N ARG A 36 2.04 28.81 -14.09
CA ARG A 36 2.65 29.92 -13.32
C ARG A 36 3.28 29.45 -11.99
N GLU A 37 2.68 28.47 -11.32
CA GLU A 37 3.18 27.95 -10.04
C GLU A 37 4.46 27.15 -10.27
N VAL A 38 4.48 26.33 -11.32
CA VAL A 38 5.69 25.61 -11.77
C VAL A 38 6.83 26.58 -12.06
N GLN A 39 6.55 27.71 -12.72
CA GLN A 39 7.56 28.75 -12.99
C GLN A 39 8.15 29.38 -11.71
N THR A 40 7.47 29.30 -10.57
CA THR A 40 7.93 29.88 -9.29
C THR A 40 8.68 28.89 -8.39
N MET A 41 8.79 27.62 -8.76
CA MET A 41 9.39 26.58 -7.91
C MET A 41 10.81 26.91 -7.44
N HIS A 42 11.62 27.56 -8.28
CA HIS A 42 12.97 28.01 -7.96
C HIS A 42 13.05 29.00 -6.78
N ARG A 43 11.94 29.58 -6.36
CA ARG A 43 11.85 30.54 -5.24
C ARG A 43 11.47 29.89 -3.91
N SER A 44 11.29 28.57 -3.87
CA SER A 44 10.97 27.85 -2.64
C SER A 44 12.09 27.97 -1.61
N GLN A 45 11.78 28.09 -0.33
CA GLN A 45 12.78 27.95 0.73
C GLN A 45 13.12 26.47 1.00
N VAL A 46 12.16 25.58 0.78
CA VAL A 46 12.30 24.14 1.00
C VAL A 46 11.43 23.38 0.00
N ASN A 47 11.94 22.26 -0.48
CA ASN A 47 11.23 21.32 -1.33
C ASN A 47 11.01 19.99 -0.61
N MET A 48 9.84 19.38 -0.81
CA MET A 48 9.58 18.01 -0.39
C MET A 48 9.31 17.17 -1.62
N MET A 49 10.03 16.07 -1.76
CA MET A 49 9.75 15.01 -2.72
C MET A 49 8.74 14.05 -2.09
N VAL A 50 7.52 14.04 -2.61
CA VAL A 50 6.40 13.25 -2.12
C VAL A 50 6.33 11.95 -2.90
N CYS A 51 6.55 10.82 -2.22
CA CYS A 51 6.22 9.46 -2.66
C CYS A 51 6.49 9.13 -4.16
N SER A 52 7.57 9.63 -4.77
CA SER A 52 7.81 9.42 -6.20
C SER A 52 9.27 9.67 -6.64
N LYS A 53 9.99 8.57 -6.93
CA LYS A 53 11.29 8.57 -7.62
C LYS A 53 11.27 9.33 -8.95
N ALA A 54 10.12 9.41 -9.63
CA ALA A 54 10.01 9.97 -10.98
C ALA A 54 10.52 11.41 -11.09
N MET A 55 10.52 12.16 -9.99
CA MET A 55 10.83 13.59 -9.98
C MET A 55 12.00 13.96 -9.06
N VAL A 56 12.81 12.98 -8.63
CA VAL A 56 14.01 13.24 -7.80
C VAL A 56 15.01 14.14 -8.53
N ASN A 57 15.11 13.99 -9.85
CA ASN A 57 15.91 14.86 -10.71
C ASN A 57 15.47 16.33 -10.61
N VAL A 58 14.18 16.62 -10.44
CA VAL A 58 13.68 17.99 -10.27
C VAL A 58 14.17 18.57 -8.95
N ALA A 59 14.04 17.80 -7.86
CA ALA A 59 14.51 18.22 -6.53
C ALA A 59 16.03 18.50 -6.52
N ARG A 60 16.83 17.59 -7.08
CA ARG A 60 18.28 17.76 -7.19
C ARG A 60 18.66 18.99 -8.01
N LYS A 61 18.04 19.19 -9.17
CA LYS A 61 18.31 20.37 -10.01
C LYS A 61 17.91 21.68 -9.34
N LEU A 62 16.84 21.70 -8.56
CA LEU A 62 16.45 22.89 -7.77
C LEU A 62 17.45 23.20 -6.66
N GLN A 63 18.05 22.17 -6.06
CA GLN A 63 19.13 22.35 -5.10
C GLN A 63 20.43 22.83 -5.77
N GLU A 64 20.85 22.18 -6.85
CA GLU A 64 22.07 22.51 -7.58
C GLU A 64 22.04 23.91 -8.20
N ALA A 65 20.93 24.30 -8.83
CA ALA A 65 20.83 25.57 -9.55
C ALA A 65 20.41 26.76 -8.68
N PHE A 66 19.68 26.53 -7.59
CA PHE A 66 19.09 27.60 -6.78
C PHE A 66 19.36 27.49 -5.28
N GLY A 67 20.10 26.47 -4.83
CA GLY A 67 20.47 26.29 -3.42
C GLY A 67 19.30 25.88 -2.51
N THR A 68 18.15 25.49 -3.08
CA THR A 68 16.94 25.19 -2.29
C THR A 68 17.03 23.77 -1.69
N PRO A 69 17.08 23.62 -0.35
CA PRO A 69 17.16 22.30 0.27
C PRO A 69 15.91 21.47 -0.02
N TRP A 70 16.07 20.14 0.00
CA TRP A 70 14.96 19.22 -0.14
C TRP A 70 15.08 18.00 0.76
N PHE A 71 13.94 17.38 1.03
CA PHE A 71 13.86 16.11 1.75
C PHE A 71 12.81 15.19 1.11
N GLU A 72 12.91 13.90 1.40
CA GLU A 72 11.88 12.91 1.05
C GLU A 72 10.86 12.81 2.16
N GLY A 73 9.58 12.75 1.82
CA GLY A 73 8.55 12.49 2.81
C GLY A 73 7.27 11.92 2.21
N SER A 74 6.34 11.65 3.10
CA SER A 74 5.06 11.01 2.82
C SER A 74 3.95 11.76 3.55
N PHE A 75 2.75 11.74 2.95
CA PHE A 75 1.52 12.15 3.63
C PHE A 75 0.61 10.94 3.94
N TYR A 76 1.10 9.70 3.77
CA TYR A 76 0.38 8.48 4.13
C TYR A 76 0.82 8.04 5.53
N GLY A 77 -0.14 7.86 6.44
CA GLY A 77 0.13 7.55 7.85
C GLY A 77 0.19 8.81 8.72
N VAL A 78 -0.15 8.66 10.00
CA VAL A 78 -0.17 9.76 10.97
C VAL A 78 1.26 10.22 11.22
N HIS A 79 2.18 9.28 11.45
CA HIS A 79 3.55 9.61 11.83
C HIS A 79 4.32 10.29 10.70
N ASP A 80 4.12 9.84 9.46
CA ASP A 80 4.77 10.41 8.29
C ASP A 80 4.31 11.84 8.00
N VAL A 81 3.01 12.13 8.18
CA VAL A 81 2.49 13.50 8.10
C VAL A 81 3.17 14.37 9.17
N SER A 82 3.18 13.93 10.43
CA SER A 82 3.85 14.65 11.52
C SER A 82 5.34 14.89 11.23
N ARG A 83 6.03 13.88 10.72
CA ARG A 83 7.45 13.96 10.33
C ARG A 83 7.67 14.95 9.19
N ALA A 84 6.81 14.97 8.18
CA ALA A 84 6.90 15.92 7.08
C ALA A 84 6.74 17.36 7.58
N LEU A 85 5.79 17.62 8.48
CA LEU A 85 5.58 18.94 9.10
C LEU A 85 6.81 19.38 9.91
N ARG A 86 7.40 18.48 10.71
CA ARG A 86 8.66 18.73 11.44
C ARG A 86 9.82 19.03 10.50
N ASN A 87 9.96 18.28 9.42
CA ASN A 87 11.02 18.48 8.43
C ASN A 87 10.89 19.85 7.75
N PHE A 88 9.67 20.29 7.40
CA PHE A 88 9.45 21.65 6.90
C PHE A 88 9.90 22.70 7.93
N ALA A 89 9.45 22.59 9.18
CA ALA A 89 9.81 23.53 10.23
C ALA A 89 11.32 23.57 10.50
N GLY A 90 11.97 22.41 10.59
CA GLY A 90 13.40 22.29 10.84
C GLY A 90 14.27 22.85 9.73
N LEU A 91 13.89 22.65 8.46
CA LEU A 91 14.63 23.20 7.32
C LEU A 91 14.41 24.71 7.12
N ILE A 92 13.23 25.23 7.46
CA ILE A 92 12.96 26.67 7.43
C ILE A 92 13.68 27.37 8.60
N GLY A 93 13.82 26.70 9.75
CA GLY A 93 14.61 27.20 10.88
C GLY A 93 13.94 28.34 11.64
N ASP A 94 12.62 28.48 11.55
CA ASP A 94 11.84 29.49 12.27
C ASP A 94 11.33 28.92 13.63
N PRO A 95 11.70 29.54 14.78
CA PRO A 95 11.28 29.05 16.10
C PRO A 95 9.76 29.10 16.33
N ASP A 96 9.06 30.10 15.80
CA ASP A 96 7.61 30.20 15.95
C ASP A 96 6.89 29.15 15.10
N LEU A 97 7.33 28.93 13.86
CA LEU A 97 6.84 27.85 13.01
C LEU A 97 7.05 26.49 13.67
N THR A 98 8.22 26.26 14.28
CA THR A 98 8.52 25.01 15.00
C THR A 98 7.53 24.79 16.14
N ARG A 99 7.31 25.82 16.97
CA ARG A 99 6.34 25.77 18.08
C ARG A 99 4.91 25.53 17.59
N ARG A 100 4.46 26.22 16.55
CA ARG A 100 3.11 26.03 15.96
C ARG A 100 2.95 24.66 15.32
N SER A 101 4.01 24.14 14.69
CA SER A 101 4.03 22.79 14.11
C SER A 101 3.83 21.72 15.17
N GLU A 102 4.58 21.75 16.28
CA GLU A 102 4.40 20.78 17.36
C GLU A 102 3.02 20.88 18.02
N ALA A 103 2.49 22.10 18.20
CA ALA A 103 1.13 22.27 18.74
C ALA A 103 0.05 21.69 17.82
N LEU A 104 0.16 21.91 16.51
CA LEU A 104 -0.74 21.33 15.52
C LEU A 104 -0.62 19.80 15.49
N ILE A 105 0.61 19.27 15.49
CA ILE A 105 0.86 17.82 15.48
C ILE A 105 0.22 17.17 16.71
N ALA A 106 0.49 17.69 17.91
CA ALA A 106 -0.08 17.13 19.15
C ALA A 106 -1.62 17.11 19.13
N ARG A 107 -2.24 18.19 18.62
CA ARG A 107 -3.70 18.27 18.46
C ARG A 107 -4.23 17.24 17.47
N GLU A 108 -3.64 17.17 16.28
CA GLU A 108 -4.13 16.28 15.22
C GLU A 108 -3.86 14.81 15.55
N GLU A 109 -2.71 14.47 16.13
CA GLU A 109 -2.37 13.11 16.58
C GLU A 109 -3.33 12.62 17.67
N GLY A 110 -3.67 13.48 18.65
CA GLY A 110 -4.67 13.15 19.67
C GLY A 110 -6.05 12.89 19.05
N ARG A 111 -6.52 13.85 18.24
CA ARG A 111 -7.84 13.77 17.56
C ARG A 111 -7.96 12.54 16.67
N ILE A 112 -6.94 12.25 15.86
CA ILE A 112 -6.97 11.11 14.94
C ILE A 112 -6.75 9.79 15.67
N GLY A 113 -5.97 9.78 16.75
CA GLY A 113 -5.74 8.61 17.60
C GLY A 113 -7.04 8.07 18.18
N GLU A 114 -7.86 8.96 18.75
CA GLU A 114 -9.21 8.63 19.26
C GLU A 114 -10.12 8.12 18.15
N ALA A 115 -10.15 8.81 17.00
CA ALA A 115 -11.00 8.44 15.88
C ALA A 115 -10.60 7.08 15.25
N LEU A 116 -9.31 6.75 15.22
CA LEU A 116 -8.78 5.50 14.67
C LEU A 116 -8.89 4.31 15.62
N ALA A 117 -9.02 4.53 16.93
CA ALA A 117 -9.08 3.47 17.93
C ALA A 117 -10.06 2.32 17.60
N PRO A 118 -11.35 2.59 17.25
CA PRO A 118 -12.28 1.51 16.90
C PRO A 118 -11.90 0.76 15.61
N TRP A 119 -11.28 1.44 14.64
CA TRP A 119 -10.83 0.81 13.39
C TRP A 119 -9.61 -0.07 13.61
N ARG A 120 -8.62 0.43 14.37
CA ARG A 120 -7.44 -0.33 14.81
C ARG A 120 -7.84 -1.60 15.55
N ALA A 121 -8.85 -1.54 16.41
CA ALA A 121 -9.32 -2.73 17.13
C ALA A 121 -9.78 -3.86 16.19
N LYS A 122 -10.39 -3.51 15.04
CA LYS A 122 -10.89 -4.49 14.06
C LYS A 122 -9.86 -4.91 13.01
N LEU A 123 -8.94 -4.00 12.66
CA LEU A 123 -7.89 -4.23 11.67
C LEU A 123 -6.65 -4.91 12.25
N ARG A 124 -6.48 -4.91 13.58
CA ARG A 124 -5.31 -5.50 14.24
C ARG A 124 -5.12 -6.97 13.85
N GLY A 125 -3.90 -7.29 13.42
CA GLY A 125 -3.50 -8.64 13.01
C GLY A 125 -4.03 -9.07 11.64
N ARG A 126 -4.78 -8.22 10.93
CA ARG A 126 -5.19 -8.52 9.55
C ARG A 126 -3.98 -8.51 8.63
N LYS A 127 -3.89 -9.53 7.78
CA LYS A 127 -2.76 -9.74 6.87
C LYS A 127 -2.99 -9.07 5.52
N VAL A 128 -1.97 -8.37 5.03
CA VAL A 128 -2.04 -7.57 3.81
C VAL A 128 -0.96 -8.02 2.84
N LEU A 129 -1.36 -8.27 1.59
CA LEU A 129 -0.46 -8.37 0.45
C LEU A 129 -0.44 -7.02 -0.27
N LEU A 130 0.69 -6.31 -0.25
CA LEU A 130 0.81 -4.98 -0.85
C LEU A 130 1.58 -5.05 -2.19
N TYR A 131 0.89 -5.15 -3.31
CA TYR A 131 1.53 -5.13 -4.61
C TYR A 131 1.40 -3.76 -5.31
N THR A 132 2.29 -2.84 -4.97
CA THR A 132 2.40 -1.55 -5.69
C THR A 132 3.65 -1.50 -6.55
N GLY A 133 3.69 -0.57 -7.51
CA GLY A 133 4.84 -0.36 -8.39
C GLY A 133 6.05 0.26 -7.69
N GLY A 134 6.32 -0.04 -6.42
CA GLY A 134 7.53 0.35 -5.67
C GLY A 134 7.60 1.78 -5.14
N VAL A 135 7.04 2.77 -5.84
CA VAL A 135 7.17 4.21 -5.49
C VAL A 135 6.36 4.67 -4.28
N LYS A 136 5.38 3.88 -3.83
CA LYS A 136 4.56 4.15 -2.63
C LYS A 136 4.63 3.04 -1.58
N SER A 137 5.47 2.02 -1.80
CA SER A 137 5.41 0.79 -0.99
C SER A 137 5.74 1.05 0.49
N TRP A 138 6.83 1.75 0.80
CA TRP A 138 7.23 1.97 2.20
C TRP A 138 6.24 2.84 2.99
N SER A 139 5.71 3.90 2.38
CA SER A 139 4.79 4.83 3.06
C SER A 139 3.44 4.19 3.35
N VAL A 140 2.94 3.36 2.41
CA VAL A 140 1.71 2.60 2.63
C VAL A 140 1.95 1.48 3.65
N ILE A 141 3.12 0.84 3.66
CA ILE A 141 3.47 -0.14 4.72
C ILE A 141 3.41 0.50 6.10
N ALA A 142 4.04 1.66 6.29
CA ALA A 142 4.03 2.38 7.56
C ALA A 142 2.59 2.70 8.00
N ALA A 143 1.76 3.20 7.09
CA ALA A 143 0.34 3.45 7.37
C ALA A 143 -0.43 2.18 7.76
N LEU A 144 -0.22 1.05 7.07
CA LEU A 144 -0.88 -0.22 7.42
C LEU A 144 -0.45 -0.74 8.81
N GLN A 145 0.83 -0.61 9.15
CA GLN A 145 1.36 -0.99 10.46
C GLN A 145 0.83 -0.09 11.58
N GLU A 146 0.66 1.21 11.32
CA GLU A 146 -0.01 2.13 12.25
C GLU A 146 -1.50 1.76 12.48
N LEU A 147 -2.15 1.06 11.55
CA LEU A 147 -3.49 0.48 11.73
C LEU A 147 -3.46 -0.87 12.47
N GLY A 148 -2.27 -1.41 12.77
CA GLY A 148 -2.07 -2.69 13.41
C GLY A 148 -2.13 -3.89 12.46
N MET A 149 -2.04 -3.67 11.15
CA MET A 149 -2.06 -4.73 10.14
C MET A 149 -0.66 -5.31 9.89
N GLU A 150 -0.61 -6.57 9.49
CA GLU A 150 0.62 -7.30 9.16
C GLU A 150 0.81 -7.29 7.63
N VAL A 151 1.85 -6.62 7.13
CA VAL A 151 2.17 -6.67 5.69
C VAL A 151 3.07 -7.88 5.44
N VAL A 152 2.51 -8.95 4.89
CA VAL A 152 3.23 -10.23 4.69
C VAL A 152 4.18 -10.20 3.50
N ALA A 153 3.84 -9.39 2.50
CA ALA A 153 4.62 -9.31 1.27
C ALA A 153 4.37 -7.98 0.56
N THR A 154 5.40 -7.49 -0.14
CA THR A 154 5.31 -6.23 -0.89
C THR A 154 6.04 -6.26 -2.22
N GLY A 155 5.51 -5.52 -3.20
CA GLY A 155 6.18 -5.30 -4.49
C GLY A 155 7.34 -4.31 -4.37
N THR A 156 8.55 -4.73 -4.77
CA THR A 156 9.78 -3.92 -4.74
C THR A 156 10.33 -3.56 -6.11
N LYS A 157 9.66 -3.98 -7.19
CA LYS A 157 10.15 -3.88 -8.58
C LYS A 157 10.65 -2.49 -9.01
N LYS A 158 10.03 -1.40 -8.54
CA LYS A 158 10.47 -0.03 -8.87
C LYS A 158 10.94 0.80 -7.66
N SER A 159 11.20 0.15 -6.53
CA SER A 159 11.76 0.77 -5.32
C SER A 159 13.25 1.07 -5.51
N THR A 160 13.77 2.15 -4.90
CA THR A 160 15.23 2.37 -4.80
C THR A 160 15.87 1.41 -3.81
N GLU A 161 17.20 1.38 -3.74
CA GLU A 161 17.88 0.59 -2.70
C GLU A 161 17.61 1.14 -1.30
N GLU A 162 17.49 2.48 -1.16
CA GLU A 162 17.07 3.11 0.09
C GLU A 162 15.63 2.74 0.46
N ASP A 163 14.71 2.74 -0.50
CA ASP A 163 13.32 2.30 -0.27
C ASP A 163 13.30 0.83 0.14
N LYS A 164 14.04 -0.05 -0.54
CA LYS A 164 14.14 -1.47 -0.18
C LYS A 164 14.71 -1.65 1.22
N ALA A 165 15.71 -0.87 1.61
CA ALA A 165 16.26 -0.90 2.97
C ALA A 165 15.19 -0.51 4.01
N ARG A 166 14.45 0.58 3.79
CA ARG A 166 13.32 0.97 4.67
C ARG A 166 12.23 -0.09 4.71
N ILE A 167 11.92 -0.71 3.57
CA ILE A 167 10.92 -1.79 3.50
C ILE A 167 11.39 -2.99 4.33
N ARG A 168 12.66 -3.41 4.25
CA ARG A 168 13.20 -4.50 5.08
C ARG A 168 13.10 -4.17 6.57
N GLU A 169 13.46 -2.95 6.94
CA GLU A 169 13.38 -2.48 8.33
C GLU A 169 11.94 -2.49 8.84
N LEU A 170 10.98 -2.03 8.02
CA LEU A 170 9.57 -2.01 8.39
C LEU A 170 8.95 -3.40 8.47
N MET A 171 9.18 -4.25 7.46
CA MET A 171 8.46 -5.52 7.34
C MET A 171 9.08 -6.67 8.16
N GLY A 172 10.32 -6.55 8.62
CA GLY A 172 11.02 -7.61 9.34
C GLY A 172 11.53 -8.73 8.44
N GLU A 173 12.14 -9.76 9.05
CA GLU A 173 12.85 -10.83 8.31
C GLU A 173 11.93 -11.80 7.57
N ASP A 174 10.69 -11.99 8.03
CA ASP A 174 9.75 -12.97 7.46
C ASP A 174 9.01 -12.47 6.21
N ALA A 175 9.21 -11.20 5.83
CA ALA A 175 8.42 -10.55 4.82
C ALA A 175 8.94 -10.79 3.39
N VAL A 176 8.02 -11.13 2.48
CA VAL A 176 8.40 -11.52 1.12
C VAL A 176 8.44 -10.30 0.18
N MET A 177 9.59 -10.09 -0.47
CA MET A 177 9.77 -9.07 -1.50
C MET A 177 9.46 -9.63 -2.89
N LEU A 178 8.52 -9.00 -3.59
CA LEU A 178 8.05 -9.44 -4.91
C LEU A 178 8.66 -8.59 -6.04
N ASP A 179 9.37 -9.25 -6.94
CA ASP A 179 9.93 -8.64 -8.14
C ASP A 179 9.02 -8.77 -9.37
N ASP A 180 8.10 -9.73 -9.37
CA ASP A 180 7.10 -9.90 -10.43
C ASP A 180 5.66 -9.93 -9.88
N GLY A 181 4.74 -9.40 -10.68
CA GLY A 181 3.32 -9.29 -10.37
C GLY A 181 2.47 -10.28 -11.12
N ASN A 182 3.00 -11.47 -11.40
CA ASN A 182 2.25 -12.52 -12.08
C ASN A 182 0.96 -12.77 -11.27
N PRO A 183 -0.24 -12.62 -11.89
CA PRO A 183 -1.50 -12.75 -11.17
C PRO A 183 -1.67 -14.10 -10.46
N ARG A 184 -1.14 -15.19 -11.04
CA ARG A 184 -1.20 -16.52 -10.41
C ARG A 184 -0.38 -16.54 -9.11
N ALA A 185 0.85 -16.04 -9.14
CA ALA A 185 1.72 -15.98 -7.97
C ALA A 185 1.12 -15.12 -6.85
N LEU A 186 0.46 -14.00 -7.20
CA LEU A 186 -0.24 -13.16 -6.22
C LEU A 186 -1.42 -13.89 -5.57
N ILE A 187 -2.19 -14.65 -6.34
CA ILE A 187 -3.31 -15.45 -5.82
C ILE A 187 -2.79 -16.57 -4.90
N ASP A 188 -1.79 -17.32 -5.36
CA ASP A 188 -1.18 -18.42 -4.60
C ASP A 188 -0.66 -17.87 -3.25
N MET A 189 0.04 -16.73 -3.27
CA MET A 189 0.52 -16.07 -2.06
C MET A 189 -0.58 -15.61 -1.11
N VAL A 190 -1.70 -15.10 -1.64
CA VAL A 190 -2.85 -14.75 -0.80
C VAL A 190 -3.37 -15.97 -0.04
N HIS A 191 -3.41 -17.13 -0.69
CA HIS A 191 -3.84 -18.37 -0.07
C HIS A 191 -2.81 -18.91 0.92
N ASP A 192 -1.55 -19.02 0.51
CA ASP A 192 -0.48 -19.62 1.30
C ASP A 192 -0.18 -18.81 2.58
N CYS A 193 -0.27 -17.49 2.50
CA CYS A 193 -0.01 -16.59 3.64
C CYS A 193 -1.28 -16.21 4.43
N GLY A 194 -2.46 -16.68 4.03
CA GLY A 194 -3.73 -16.35 4.69
C GLY A 194 -4.05 -14.85 4.69
N VAL A 195 -3.85 -14.18 3.55
CA VAL A 195 -4.02 -12.73 3.41
C VAL A 195 -5.50 -12.34 3.46
N ASP A 196 -5.83 -11.34 4.28
CA ASP A 196 -7.18 -10.79 4.40
C ASP A 196 -7.53 -9.81 3.26
N VAL A 197 -6.55 -9.07 2.74
CA VAL A 197 -6.76 -8.09 1.65
C VAL A 197 -5.53 -7.95 0.74
N LEU A 198 -5.78 -7.92 -0.57
CA LEU A 198 -4.80 -7.55 -1.58
C LEU A 198 -4.93 -6.06 -1.88
N ILE A 199 -3.85 -5.30 -1.67
CA ILE A 199 -3.78 -3.88 -2.02
C ILE A 199 -2.88 -3.72 -3.23
N ALA A 200 -3.42 -3.24 -4.35
CA ALA A 200 -2.65 -3.05 -5.58
C ALA A 200 -3.26 -1.96 -6.48
N GLY A 201 -2.91 -1.92 -7.77
CA GLY A 201 -3.59 -1.06 -8.76
C GLY A 201 -4.65 -1.79 -9.57
N GLY A 202 -5.43 -1.02 -10.34
CA GLY A 202 -6.60 -1.50 -11.09
C GLY A 202 -6.36 -2.71 -12.00
N ARG A 203 -5.14 -2.88 -12.51
CA ARG A 203 -4.75 -4.08 -13.31
C ARG A 203 -4.94 -5.41 -12.56
N ASN A 204 -4.85 -5.41 -11.23
CA ASN A 204 -5.03 -6.61 -10.41
C ASN A 204 -6.46 -6.76 -9.87
N MET A 205 -7.29 -5.71 -9.96
CA MET A 205 -8.60 -5.65 -9.34
C MET A 205 -9.50 -6.81 -9.78
N TYR A 206 -9.76 -6.94 -11.09
CA TYR A 206 -10.69 -7.95 -11.58
C TYR A 206 -10.19 -9.38 -11.36
N THR A 207 -8.87 -9.59 -11.38
CA THR A 207 -8.27 -10.90 -11.10
C THR A 207 -8.48 -11.26 -9.62
N ALA A 208 -8.24 -10.34 -8.70
CA ALA A 208 -8.48 -10.52 -7.27
C ALA A 208 -9.97 -10.80 -6.98
N LEU A 209 -10.87 -10.00 -7.56
CA LEU A 209 -12.31 -10.15 -7.36
C LEU A 209 -12.84 -11.49 -7.89
N LYS A 210 -12.38 -11.93 -9.08
CA LYS A 210 -12.73 -13.25 -9.63
C LYS A 210 -12.17 -14.40 -8.78
N ALA A 211 -11.01 -14.20 -8.16
CA ALA A 211 -10.43 -15.11 -7.17
C ALA A 211 -11.08 -15.01 -5.78
N ARG A 212 -12.10 -14.15 -5.59
CA ARG A 212 -12.83 -13.96 -4.32
C ARG A 212 -11.94 -13.43 -3.19
N ILE A 213 -10.96 -12.62 -3.56
CA ILE A 213 -9.99 -11.96 -2.68
C ILE A 213 -10.46 -10.52 -2.45
N PRO A 214 -10.54 -10.04 -1.18
CA PRO A 214 -10.81 -8.64 -0.91
C PRO A 214 -9.72 -7.76 -1.50
N PHE A 215 -10.11 -6.70 -2.19
CA PHE A 215 -9.21 -5.88 -2.99
C PHE A 215 -9.39 -4.39 -2.69
N LEU A 216 -8.30 -3.68 -2.42
CA LEU A 216 -8.27 -2.23 -2.31
C LEU A 216 -7.33 -1.63 -3.36
N ASP A 217 -7.84 -0.66 -4.13
CA ASP A 217 -7.00 0.12 -5.04
C ASP A 217 -6.27 1.24 -4.30
N ILE A 218 -4.94 1.27 -4.40
CA ILE A 218 -4.06 2.31 -3.82
C ILE A 218 -3.42 3.20 -4.89
N ASN A 219 -3.59 2.85 -6.17
CA ASN A 219 -3.04 3.58 -7.30
C ASN A 219 -4.03 4.63 -7.81
N GLN A 220 -4.01 4.91 -9.11
CA GLN A 220 -4.54 6.16 -9.69
C GLN A 220 -6.02 6.07 -10.03
N GLU A 221 -6.56 4.85 -10.14
CA GLU A 221 -7.96 4.59 -10.48
C GLU A 221 -8.90 4.65 -9.25
N ARG A 222 -8.35 4.89 -8.05
CA ARG A 222 -9.13 4.91 -6.80
C ARG A 222 -9.98 6.17 -6.66
N GLU A 223 -11.09 6.04 -5.93
CA GLU A 223 -12.04 7.13 -5.66
C GLU A 223 -11.73 7.93 -4.39
N PHE A 224 -10.99 7.34 -3.43
CA PHE A 224 -10.79 7.92 -2.11
C PHE A 224 -9.35 8.38 -1.89
N GLY A 225 -9.20 9.57 -1.28
CA GLY A 225 -7.91 10.10 -0.84
C GLY A 225 -7.48 9.52 0.50
N TYR A 226 -6.20 9.15 0.63
CA TYR A 226 -5.66 8.53 1.85
C TYR A 226 -4.54 9.35 2.50
N ALA A 227 -4.19 10.50 1.92
CA ALA A 227 -3.20 11.41 2.48
C ALA A 227 -3.75 12.26 3.65
N GLY A 228 -2.84 12.67 4.54
CA GLY A 228 -3.12 13.47 5.72
C GLY A 228 -3.76 12.66 6.86
N TYR A 229 -3.92 13.30 8.02
CA TYR A 229 -4.55 12.67 9.18
C TYR A 229 -5.95 12.14 8.87
N ARG A 230 -6.76 12.89 8.11
CA ARG A 230 -8.10 12.45 7.71
C ARG A 230 -8.08 11.30 6.71
N GLY A 231 -7.13 11.29 5.78
CA GLY A 231 -6.99 10.21 4.80
C GLY A 231 -6.69 8.86 5.45
N MET A 232 -6.00 8.85 6.59
CA MET A 232 -5.79 7.64 7.39
C MET A 232 -7.10 7.02 7.90
N LEU A 233 -8.05 7.85 8.33
CA LEU A 233 -9.37 7.39 8.74
C LEU A 233 -10.15 6.80 7.57
N GLU A 234 -10.08 7.44 6.41
CA GLU A 234 -10.72 6.96 5.19
C GLU A 234 -10.09 5.65 4.72
N LEU A 235 -8.77 5.51 4.77
CA LEU A 235 -8.07 4.25 4.49
C LEU A 235 -8.56 3.12 5.41
N ALA A 236 -8.62 3.38 6.71
CA ALA A 236 -9.10 2.39 7.69
C ALA A 236 -10.56 1.97 7.42
N ARG A 237 -11.41 2.94 7.06
CA ARG A 237 -12.80 2.70 6.69
C ARG A 237 -12.92 1.82 5.45
N GLN A 238 -12.18 2.14 4.39
CA GLN A 238 -12.21 1.40 3.13
C GLN A 238 -11.63 -0.01 3.27
N LEU A 239 -10.55 -0.17 4.05
CA LEU A 239 -9.99 -1.48 4.36
C LEU A 239 -11.01 -2.37 5.06
N LEU A 240 -11.65 -1.86 6.11
CA LEU A 240 -12.61 -2.66 6.86
C LEU A 240 -13.85 -2.99 6.03
N GLN A 241 -14.41 -2.01 5.30
CA GLN A 241 -15.54 -2.24 4.40
C GLN A 241 -15.20 -3.28 3.33
N THR A 242 -13.98 -3.25 2.80
CA THR A 242 -13.49 -4.20 1.82
C THR A 242 -13.36 -5.59 2.43
N ILE A 243 -12.75 -5.74 3.59
CA ILE A 243 -12.50 -7.03 4.25
C ILE A 243 -13.80 -7.67 4.76
N GLU A 244 -14.68 -6.88 5.39
CA GLU A 244 -15.90 -7.38 6.04
C GLU A 244 -17.12 -7.42 5.12
N SER A 245 -16.95 -7.14 3.83
CA SER A 245 -18.08 -7.14 2.88
C SER A 245 -18.84 -8.47 2.90
N PRO A 246 -20.20 -8.44 3.00
CA PRO A 246 -21.01 -9.65 3.03
C PRO A 246 -20.98 -10.43 1.71
N VAL A 247 -20.40 -9.84 0.65
CA VAL A 247 -20.17 -10.54 -0.61
C VAL A 247 -19.25 -11.74 -0.43
N TRP A 248 -18.25 -11.68 0.45
CA TRP A 248 -17.26 -12.75 0.60
C TRP A 248 -17.85 -14.07 1.10
N PRO A 249 -18.60 -14.11 2.22
CA PRO A 249 -19.27 -15.35 2.61
C PRO A 249 -20.29 -15.80 1.54
N ALA A 250 -20.94 -14.89 0.81
CA ALA A 250 -21.89 -15.27 -0.24
C ALA A 250 -21.21 -15.96 -1.44
N VAL A 251 -20.11 -15.40 -1.96
CA VAL A 251 -19.41 -15.95 -3.15
C VAL A 251 -18.50 -17.13 -2.81
N ARG A 252 -18.13 -17.31 -1.53
CA ARG A 252 -17.33 -18.46 -1.06
C ARG A 252 -18.20 -19.66 -0.68
N ARG A 253 -19.51 -19.49 -0.49
CA ARG A 253 -20.45 -20.60 -0.30
C ARG A 253 -20.56 -21.43 -1.57
N ARG A 254 -20.81 -22.73 -1.37
CA ARG A 254 -21.17 -23.63 -2.46
C ARG A 254 -22.45 -23.13 -3.13
N ALA A 255 -22.51 -23.19 -4.46
CA ALA A 255 -23.68 -22.74 -5.21
C ALA A 255 -24.93 -23.52 -4.76
N PRO A 256 -26.07 -22.87 -4.47
CA PRO A 256 -27.24 -23.52 -3.89
C PRO A 256 -27.72 -24.74 -4.70
N TRP A 257 -27.66 -24.64 -6.02
CA TRP A 257 -28.05 -25.71 -6.96
C TRP A 257 -27.05 -26.87 -7.08
N THR A 258 -25.85 -26.74 -6.50
CA THR A 258 -24.89 -27.86 -6.44
C THR A 258 -25.08 -28.73 -5.19
N SER A 259 -25.94 -28.31 -4.26
CA SER A 259 -26.44 -29.18 -3.19
C SER A 259 -27.35 -30.23 -3.84
N ARG A 260 -27.00 -31.51 -3.77
CA ARG A 260 -27.89 -32.59 -4.25
C ARG A 260 -29.24 -32.41 -3.58
N HIS A 261 -30.29 -32.15 -4.36
CA HIS A 261 -31.65 -32.42 -3.91
C HIS A 261 -31.71 -33.91 -3.60
N VAL A 262 -31.66 -34.28 -2.32
CA VAL A 262 -32.22 -35.55 -1.89
C VAL A 262 -33.72 -35.35 -2.05
N LEU A 263 -34.26 -35.88 -3.15
CA LEU A 263 -35.71 -35.94 -3.32
C LEU A 263 -36.28 -36.77 -2.16
N PRO A 264 -37.25 -36.27 -1.39
CA PRO A 264 -37.90 -37.07 -0.38
C PRO A 264 -38.82 -38.08 -1.05
N GLY A 265 -38.55 -39.37 -0.84
CA GLY A 265 -39.50 -40.45 -1.14
C GLY A 265 -39.27 -41.15 -2.47
N GLY A 266 -38.52 -42.25 -2.41
CA GLY A 266 -38.47 -43.29 -3.41
C GLY A 266 -38.11 -44.61 -2.73
N GLU A 267 -39.02 -45.13 -1.91
CA GLU A 267 -38.94 -46.51 -1.45
C GLU A 267 -39.03 -47.44 -2.66
N GLY A 268 -38.10 -48.40 -2.73
CA GLY A 268 -38.23 -49.60 -3.55
C GLY A 268 -37.19 -49.75 -4.66
N GLY A 269 -36.14 -50.54 -4.39
CA GLY A 269 -35.28 -51.07 -5.44
C GLY A 269 -33.86 -51.38 -4.99
N SER A 270 -33.69 -52.54 -4.36
CA SER A 270 -32.42 -53.18 -4.02
C SER A 270 -31.36 -53.15 -5.13
N GLY A 271 -30.13 -52.76 -4.79
CA GLY A 271 -28.95 -53.03 -5.62
C GLY A 271 -27.75 -52.11 -5.32
N GLU A 272 -26.97 -52.42 -4.29
CA GLU A 272 -25.54 -52.08 -4.22
C GLU A 272 -24.73 -53.38 -4.34
N PRO A 273 -23.42 -53.36 -4.70
CA PRO A 273 -22.57 -52.18 -4.84
C PRO A 273 -21.68 -52.16 -6.10
N ALA A 274 -21.21 -50.98 -6.50
CA ALA A 274 -19.88 -50.83 -7.11
C ALA A 274 -19.41 -49.38 -7.01
N ALA A 275 -18.46 -49.15 -6.11
CA ALA A 275 -17.63 -47.96 -6.09
C ALA A 275 -16.88 -47.83 -7.43
N ARG A 276 -17.09 -46.70 -8.12
CA ARG A 276 -16.11 -46.14 -9.06
C ARG A 276 -15.97 -44.65 -8.77
N ASP A 277 -14.89 -44.40 -8.05
CA ASP A 277 -14.22 -43.11 -7.92
C ASP A 277 -13.86 -42.61 -9.33
N GLY A 278 -14.19 -41.35 -9.64
CA GLY A 278 -14.06 -40.83 -11.01
C GLY A 278 -14.69 -39.46 -11.18
N GLY A 279 -14.12 -38.45 -10.53
CA GLY A 279 -14.57 -37.06 -10.68
C GLY A 279 -13.44 -36.08 -10.37
N ALA A 280 -12.42 -36.04 -11.23
CA ALA A 280 -11.43 -34.97 -11.25
C ALA A 280 -12.14 -33.63 -11.57
N GLY A 281 -12.28 -32.78 -10.56
CA GLY A 281 -12.48 -31.34 -10.78
C GLY A 281 -11.16 -30.71 -11.25
N PRO A 282 -11.17 -29.64 -12.06
CA PRO A 282 -9.98 -29.19 -12.78
C PRO A 282 -8.89 -28.51 -11.92
N TYR A 283 -8.93 -28.66 -10.59
CA TYR A 283 -7.92 -28.10 -9.69
C TYR A 283 -7.65 -29.07 -8.52
N SER A 284 -6.98 -30.19 -8.81
CA SER A 284 -6.21 -30.91 -7.81
C SER A 284 -4.79 -31.06 -8.31
N HIS A 285 -3.88 -30.20 -7.85
CA HIS A 285 -2.45 -30.48 -7.98
C HIS A 285 -1.90 -30.81 -6.60
N ALA A 286 -1.46 -32.06 -6.51
CA ALA A 286 -0.65 -32.60 -5.43
C ALA A 286 0.62 -31.75 -5.26
N ALA A 287 0.95 -31.46 -4.00
CA ALA A 287 2.25 -30.95 -3.62
C ALA A 287 3.30 -32.03 -3.90
N ALA A 288 4.12 -31.81 -4.93
CA ALA A 288 5.38 -32.52 -5.10
C ALA A 288 6.49 -31.63 -4.54
N ALA A 289 7.10 -32.08 -3.44
CA ALA A 289 8.31 -31.48 -2.89
C ALA A 289 9.44 -31.53 -3.93
N VAL A 290 10.05 -30.38 -4.22
CA VAL A 290 11.32 -30.31 -4.94
C VAL A 290 12.35 -29.77 -3.96
N SER A 291 13.21 -30.66 -3.47
CA SER A 291 14.47 -30.29 -2.84
C SER A 291 15.44 -29.81 -3.92
N ALA A 292 15.96 -28.59 -3.80
CA ALA A 292 17.10 -28.15 -4.58
C ALA A 292 18.22 -27.73 -3.62
N SER A 293 19.14 -28.67 -3.40
CA SER A 293 20.48 -28.42 -2.88
C SER A 293 21.28 -27.68 -3.95
N ALA A 294 21.67 -26.43 -3.72
CA ALA A 294 22.65 -25.73 -4.54
C ALA A 294 24.00 -25.69 -3.82
N THR A 295 24.87 -26.62 -4.20
CA THR A 295 26.27 -26.67 -3.78
C THR A 295 27.06 -25.58 -4.51
N VAL A 296 27.82 -24.82 -3.75
CA VAL A 296 28.84 -23.85 -4.16
C VAL A 296 29.90 -24.52 -5.05
N ALA A 297 30.20 -23.93 -6.20
CA ALA A 297 31.50 -24.10 -6.86
C ALA A 297 31.86 -22.83 -7.62
N GLY A 298 32.85 -22.10 -7.09
CA GLY A 298 33.49 -21.00 -7.78
C GLY A 298 34.48 -21.49 -8.82
N ALA A 299 34.68 -20.70 -9.87
CA ALA A 299 35.90 -20.69 -10.65
C ALA A 299 36.16 -19.28 -11.18
N LYS A 300 37.21 -18.65 -10.64
CA LYS A 300 37.90 -17.51 -11.25
C LYS A 300 38.44 -17.93 -12.62
N MET A 301 38.38 -17.06 -13.62
CA MET A 301 39.55 -16.77 -14.45
C MET A 301 39.50 -15.36 -15.03
N SER A 302 40.70 -14.81 -15.05
CA SER A 302 41.18 -13.49 -15.42
C SER A 302 41.10 -13.16 -16.91
N GLY A 303 40.85 -11.89 -17.21
CA GLY A 303 41.81 -11.07 -17.96
C GLY A 303 41.58 -10.85 -19.47
N VAL A 304 41.85 -9.59 -19.83
CA VAL A 304 42.39 -9.04 -21.10
C VAL A 304 41.40 -8.21 -21.95
N SER A 305 41.92 -7.00 -22.23
CA SER A 305 41.51 -5.85 -23.06
C SER A 305 40.31 -5.02 -22.64
#